data_AF-A0A2E8LES5-F1
#
_entry.id   AF-A0A2E8LES5-F1
#
_cell.length_a   1.000
_cell.length_b   1.000
_cell.length_c   1.000
_cell.angle_alpha   90.00
_cell.angle_beta   90.00
_cell.angle_gamma   90.00
#
_symmetry.space_group_name_H-M   'P 1'
#
loop_
_entity.id
_entity.type
_entity.pdbx_description
1 polymer ?
#
loop_
_entity_poly.entity_id
_entity_poly.type
_entity_poly.pdbx_seq_one_letter_code
_entity_poly.pdbx_strand_id
1 'polypeptide(L)' 'MAGAVIMIVVLVVVMPVGILMSGAIGASVLGRLLKGDADARHEGSELLEVSEANPYAGPAED' A
#
# COMPACT_ATOMS: atom_id res chain seq x y z
N MET A 1 -20.92 -2.76 -33.95
CA MET A 1 -21.29 -2.75 -32.51
C MET A 1 -20.16 -3.18 -31.58
N ALA A 2 -19.40 -4.24 -31.88
CA ALA A 2 -18.34 -4.74 -31.00
C ALA A 2 -17.32 -3.66 -30.55
N GLY A 3 -16.83 -2.82 -31.47
CA GLY A 3 -15.88 -1.75 -31.12
C GLY A 3 -16.42 -0.74 -30.09
N ALA A 4 -17.71 -0.40 -30.15
CA ALA A 4 -18.33 0.51 -29.18
C ALA A 4 -18.40 -0.12 -27.79
N VAL A 5 -18.73 -1.42 -27.71
CA VAL A 5 -18.76 -2.16 -26.44
C VAL A 5 -17.36 -2.22 -25.81
N ILE A 6 -16.34 -2.51 -26.61
CA ILE A 6 -14.94 -2.54 -26.14
C ILE A 6 -14.55 -1.17 -25.56
N MET A 7 -14.86 -0.09 -26.27
CA MET A 7 -14.55 1.27 -25.81
C MET A 7 -15.24 1.60 -24.48
N ILE A 8 -16.51 1.23 -24.31
CA ILE A 8 -17.22 1.46 -23.05
C ILE A 8 -16.54 0.71 -21.90
N VAL A 9 -16.18 -0.56 -22.10
CA VAL A 9 -15.50 -1.36 -21.07
C VAL A 9 -14.15 -0.75 -20.70
N VAL A 10 -13.36 -0.32 -21.69
CA VAL A 10 -12.05 0.31 -21.44
C VAL A 10 -12.21 1.59 -20.62
N LEU A 11 -13.14 2.46 -21.02
CA LEU A 11 -13.30 3.77 -20.39
C LEU A 11 -13.94 3.71 -19.00
N VAL A 12 -14.92 2.82 -18.79
CA VAL A 12 -15.73 2.79 -17.56
C VAL A 12 -15.17 1.81 -16.52
N VAL A 13 -14.48 0.76 -16.95
CA VAL A 13 -13.99 -0.29 -16.03
C VAL A 13 -12.48 -0.32 -15.98
N VAL A 14 -11.83 -0.47 -17.14
CA VAL A 14 -10.37 -0.69 -17.17
C VAL A 14 -9.62 0.56 -16.72
N MET A 15 -10.00 1.74 -17.20
CA MET A 15 -9.33 3.00 -16.84
C MET A 15 -9.49 3.33 -15.34
N PRO A 16 -10.69 3.30 -14.72
CA PRO A 16 -10.82 3.58 -13.30
C PRO A 16 -10.07 2.57 -12.43
N VAL A 17 -10.20 1.28 -12.70
CA VAL A 17 -9.49 0.24 -11.94
C VAL A 17 -7.99 0.35 -12.13
N GLY A 18 -7.53 0.60 -13.36
CA GLY A 18 -6.12 0.79 -13.68
C GLY A 18 -5.51 1.98 -12.95
N ILE A 19 -6.21 3.12 -12.91
CA ILE A 19 -5.77 4.31 -12.17
C ILE A 19 -5.67 3.99 -10.68
N LEU A 20 -6.70 3.40 -10.07
CA LEU A 20 -6.69 3.04 -8.66
C LEU A 20 -5.55 2.08 -8.30
N MET A 21 -5.37 1.02 -9.09
CA MET A 21 -4.31 0.04 -8.87
C MET A 21 -2.91 0.64 -9.07
N SER A 22 -2.74 1.51 -10.07
CA SER A 22 -1.47 2.21 -10.28
C SER A 22 -1.09 3.09 -9.08
N GLY A 23 -2.09 3.76 -8.48
CA GLY A 23 -1.90 4.55 -7.27
C GLY A 23 -1.51 3.68 -6.07
N ALA A 24 -2.16 2.52 -5.90
CA ALA A 24 -1.80 1.56 -4.86
C ALA A 24 -0.35 1.05 -5.01
N ILE A 25 0.07 0.73 -6.24
CA ILE A 25 1.46 0.32 -6.53
C ILE A 25 2.41 1.46 -6.17
N GLY A 26 2.14 2.69 -6.63
CA GLY A 26 2.97 3.86 -6.32
C GLY A 26 3.10 4.13 -4.82
N ALA A 27 1.97 4.08 -4.10
CA ALA A 27 1.95 4.24 -2.65
C ALA A 27 2.74 3.13 -1.92
N SER A 28 2.68 1.88 -2.40
CA SER A 28 3.43 0.77 -1.82
C SER A 28 4.94 0.93 -1.97
N VAL A 29 5.40 1.41 -3.13
CA VAL A 29 6.81 1.65 -3.40
C VAL A 29 7.31 2.81 -2.54
N LEU A 30 6.58 3.94 -2.56
CA LEU A 30 6.93 5.10 -1.76
C LEU A 30 6.93 4.78 -0.26
N GLY A 31 5.89 4.10 0.22
CA GLY A 31 5.77 3.68 1.61
C GLY A 31 6.93 2.81 2.08
N ARG A 32 7.39 1.85 1.25
CA ARG A 32 8.56 1.02 1.57
C ARG A 32 9.85 1.80 1.66
N LEU A 33 10.08 2.72 0.71
CA LEU A 33 11.28 3.56 0.71
C LEU A 33 11.31 4.47 1.95
N LEU A 34 10.19 5.11 2.28
CA LEU A 34 10.09 5.96 3.46
C LEU A 34 10.20 5.16 4.76
N LYS A 35 9.57 3.98 4.83
CA LYS A 35 9.63 3.11 6.01
C LYS A 35 11.06 2.67 6.32
N GLY A 36 11.81 2.16 5.33
CA GLY A 36 13.19 1.74 5.54
C GLY A 36 14.12 2.88 6.00
N ASP A 37 13.91 4.08 5.47
CA ASP A 37 14.66 5.27 5.87
C ASP A 37 14.26 5.77 7.27
N ALA A 38 12.98 5.66 7.66
CA ALA A 38 12.53 5.95 9.02
C ALA A 38 13.09 4.95 10.04
N ASP A 39 13.10 3.66 9.71
CA ASP A 39 13.59 2.58 10.58
C ASP A 39 15.09 2.73 10.82
N ALA A 40 15.88 3.02 9.78
CA ALA A 40 17.32 3.25 9.90
C ALA A 40 17.67 4.45 10.80
N ARG A 41 16.84 5.50 10.81
CA ARG A 41 17.07 6.67 11.68
C ARG A 41 16.73 6.43 13.15
N HIS A 42 15.89 5.44 13.43
CA HIS A 42 15.34 5.16 14.75
C HIS A 42 15.77 3.79 15.28
N GLU A 43 16.86 3.24 14.73
CA GLU A 43 17.44 1.96 15.14
C GLU A 43 17.76 1.97 16.64
N GLY A 44 17.30 0.93 17.34
CA GLY A 44 17.47 0.79 18.79
C GLY A 44 16.59 1.71 19.64
N SER A 45 15.65 2.45 19.03
CA SER A 45 14.69 3.28 19.77
C SER A 45 13.35 2.57 20.00
N GLU A 46 12.64 3.00 21.04
CA GLU A 46 11.26 2.59 21.32
C GLU A 46 10.30 2.87 20.15
N LEU A 47 10.61 3.86 19.30
CA LEU A 47 9.77 4.21 18.16
C LEU A 47 9.78 3.13 17.08
N LEU A 48 10.92 2.45 16.91
CA LEU A 48 11.02 1.32 15.99
C LEU A 48 10.17 0.16 16.49
N GLU A 49 10.30 -0.20 17.78
CA GLU A 49 9.51 -1.25 18.43
C GLU A 49 8.01 -1.00 18.30
N VAL A 50 7.54 0.22 18.61
CA VAL A 50 6.13 0.60 18.47
C VAL A 50 5.67 0.51 17.02
N SER A 51 6.52 0.88 16.05
CA SER A 51 6.17 0.84 14.63
C SER A 51 6.09 -0.56 14.04
N GLU A 52 6.81 -1.52 14.61
CA GLU A 52 6.81 -2.94 14.22
C GLU A 52 5.76 -3.77 15.00
N ALA A 53 5.31 -3.26 16.14
CA ALA A 53 4.29 -3.91 16.95
C ALA A 53 2.98 -4.07 16.16
N ASN A 54 2.44 -5.29 16.18
CA ASN A 54 1.11 -5.56 15.66
C ASN A 54 0.05 -5.17 16.71
N PRO A 55 -0.74 -4.11 16.49
CA PRO A 55 -1.72 -3.65 17.48
C PRO A 55 -2.88 -4.63 17.70
N TYR A 56 -3.00 -5.67 16.86
CA TYR A 56 -4.04 -6.69 16.95
C TYR A 56 -3.54 -8.04 17.48
N ALA A 57 -2.29 -8.13 17.94
CA ALA A 57 -1.70 -9.39 18.41
C ALA A 57 -2.36 -9.98 19.68
N GLY A 58 -3.25 -9.23 20.34
CA GLY A 58 -3.82 -9.64 21.63
C GLY A 58 -2.79 -9.57 22.76
N PRO A 59 -3.18 -9.89 24.01
CA PRO A 59 -2.23 -9.99 25.12
C PRO A 59 -1.22 -11.12 24.84
N ALA A 60 0.02 -10.96 25.31
CA ALA A 60 0.97 -12.06 25.31
C ALA A 60 0.40 -13.23 26.13
N GLU A 61 0.49 -14.45 25.61
CA GLU A 61 0.18 -15.65 26.40
C GLU A 61 1.36 -15.88 27.35
N ASP A 62 1.11 -15.68 28.65
CA ASP A 62 2.07 -15.89 29.74
C ASP A 62 2.38 -17.38 29.97
#